data_AF-A0A0K1QS19-F1
#
_entry.id   AF-A0A0K1QS19-F1
#
_cell.length_a   1.000
_cell.length_b   1.000
_cell.length_c   1.000
_cell.angle_alpha   90.00
_cell.angle_beta   90.00
_cell.angle_gamma   90.00
#
_symmetry.space_group_name_H-M   'P 1'
#
loop_
_entity.id
_entity.type
_entity.pdbx_description
1 polymer ?
#
loop_
_entity_poly.entity_id
_entity_poly.type
_entity_poly.pdbx_seq_one_letter_code
_entity_poly.pdbx_strand_id
1 'polypeptide(L)'
;MAAEGNVGQLFAVVTLLAAAVVAVPLLKRIGLGSVVGYLAAGLIIGPFGLQLINNPHTIIEVAELGVAMFLFVIGLEMVVCAVLLTFVGMAFGFPWQVSFVCAASFVLTSTALVMQVLSERGDITEPRGQHVSALIDQGVLQTTVGEHFGAINAANMRRAHALVESGKARGKIVLEGF
;
A
#
# COMPACT_ATOMS: atom_id res chain seq x y z
N MET A 1 44.60 -0.13 -13.64
CA MET A 1 44.14 0.89 -12.68
C MET A 1 42.72 1.42 -12.92
N ALA A 2 42.17 1.51 -14.14
CA ALA A 2 40.76 1.95 -14.33
C ALA A 2 39.69 0.85 -14.10
N ALA A 3 40.07 -0.43 -14.15
CA ALA A 3 39.13 -1.55 -14.01
C ALA A 3 38.85 -1.95 -12.55
N GLU A 4 39.79 -1.73 -11.62
CA GLU A 4 39.66 -2.16 -10.22
C GLU A 4 38.62 -1.35 -9.43
N GLY A 5 38.44 -0.07 -9.76
CA GLY A 5 37.41 0.77 -9.14
C GLY A 5 35.98 0.32 -9.47
N ASN A 6 35.75 -0.17 -10.70
CA ASN A 6 34.42 -0.59 -11.15
C ASN A 6 33.97 -1.92 -10.50
N VAL A 7 34.91 -2.84 -10.26
CA VAL A 7 34.62 -4.15 -9.63
C VAL A 7 34.19 -3.98 -8.17
N GLY A 8 34.83 -3.07 -7.43
CA GLY A 8 34.45 -2.75 -6.05
C GLY A 8 33.06 -2.10 -5.94
N GLN A 9 32.74 -1.19 -6.86
CA GLN A 9 31.42 -0.55 -6.93
C GLN A 9 30.32 -1.57 -7.26
N LEU A 10 30.55 -2.44 -8.25
CA LEU A 10 29.59 -3.48 -8.61
C LEU A 10 29.35 -4.45 -7.45
N PHE A 11 30.41 -4.84 -6.74
CA PHE A 11 30.32 -5.71 -5.57
C PHE A 11 29.48 -5.07 -4.46
N ALA A 12 29.67 -3.77 -4.19
CA ALA A 12 28.88 -3.04 -3.20
C ALA A 12 27.39 -2.99 -3.57
N VAL A 13 27.07 -2.66 -4.82
CA VAL A 13 25.68 -2.60 -5.33
C VAL A 13 25.00 -3.97 -5.25
N VAL A 14 25.67 -5.02 -5.73
CA VAL A 14 25.12 -6.39 -5.70
C VAL A 14 24.91 -6.86 -4.26
N THR A 15 25.83 -6.57 -3.35
CA THR A 15 25.69 -6.93 -1.93
C THR A 15 24.50 -6.22 -1.28
N LEU A 16 24.36 -4.89 -1.49
CA LEU A 16 23.23 -4.12 -0.98
C LEU A 16 21.89 -4.67 -1.49
N LEU A 17 21.79 -4.91 -2.80
CA LEU A 17 20.58 -5.46 -3.41
C LEU A 17 20.27 -6.86 -2.91
N ALA A 18 21.26 -7.75 -2.84
CA ALA A 18 21.08 -9.13 -2.40
C ALA A 18 20.57 -9.20 -0.95
N ALA A 19 21.16 -8.41 -0.05
CA ALA A 19 20.70 -8.39 1.33
C ALA A 19 19.31 -7.78 1.48
N ALA A 20 18.97 -6.73 0.74
CA ALA A 20 17.61 -6.18 0.75
C ALA A 20 16.58 -7.22 0.25
N VAL A 21 16.90 -7.94 -0.84
CA VAL A 21 16.05 -9.00 -1.41
C VAL A 21 15.84 -10.16 -0.43
N VAL A 22 16.80 -10.46 0.45
CA VAL A 22 16.67 -11.54 1.45
C VAL A 22 16.02 -11.04 2.75
N ALA A 23 16.48 -9.91 3.29
CA ALA A 23 16.04 -9.40 4.58
C ALA A 23 14.58 -8.95 4.57
N VAL A 24 14.12 -8.30 3.49
CA VAL A 24 12.77 -7.74 3.44
C VAL A 24 11.69 -8.83 3.46
N PRO A 25 11.72 -9.89 2.62
CA PRO A 25 10.75 -10.99 2.71
C PRO A 25 10.83 -11.74 4.04
N LEU A 26 12.04 -11.90 4.61
CA LEU A 26 12.23 -12.57 5.88
C LEU A 26 11.55 -11.80 7.02
N LEU A 27 11.74 -10.48 7.11
CA LEU A 27 11.10 -9.65 8.14
C LEU A 27 9.60 -9.49 7.90
N LYS A 28 9.17 -9.42 6.63
CA LYS A 28 7.75 -9.39 6.30
C LYS A 28 7.03 -10.67 6.73
N ARG A 29 7.70 -11.84 6.70
CA ARG A 29 7.16 -13.10 7.24
C ARG A 29 6.95 -13.08 8.76
N ILE A 30 7.70 -12.26 9.48
CA ILE A 30 7.59 -12.10 10.94
C ILE A 30 6.52 -11.03 11.30
N GLY A 31 5.88 -10.42 10.30
CA GLY A 31 4.87 -9.37 10.49
C GLY A 31 5.45 -7.96 10.69
N LEU A 32 6.75 -7.77 10.39
CA LEU A 32 7.40 -6.45 10.44
C LEU A 32 7.27 -5.75 9.08
N GLY A 33 7.08 -4.43 9.09
CA GLY A 33 6.99 -3.61 7.87
C GLY A 33 8.27 -3.67 7.00
N SER A 34 8.13 -3.40 5.71
CA SER A 34 9.25 -3.43 4.74
C SER A 34 10.36 -2.45 5.08
N VAL A 35 10.02 -1.29 5.66
CA VAL A 35 10.97 -0.27 6.12
C VAL A 35 11.95 -0.86 7.14
N VAL A 36 11.46 -1.66 8.10
CA VAL A 36 12.29 -2.33 9.10
C VAL A 36 13.23 -3.34 8.42
N GLY A 37 12.76 -4.02 7.38
CA GLY A 37 13.55 -4.90 6.51
C GLY A 37 14.75 -4.20 5.86
N TYR A 38 14.52 -3.05 5.23
CA TYR A 38 15.57 -2.26 4.58
C TYR A 38 16.59 -1.71 5.59
N LEU A 39 16.12 -1.23 6.74
CA LEU A 39 17.00 -0.74 7.82
C LEU A 39 17.86 -1.87 8.40
N ALA A 40 17.27 -3.05 8.64
CA ALA A 40 18.00 -4.21 9.14
C ALA A 40 19.07 -4.68 8.14
N ALA A 41 18.76 -4.73 6.83
CA ALA A 41 19.74 -5.05 5.80
C ALA A 41 20.92 -4.07 5.81
N GLY A 42 20.64 -2.76 5.90
CA GLY A 42 21.66 -1.73 5.99
C GLY A 42 22.51 -1.83 7.25
N LEU A 43 21.91 -2.14 8.40
CA LEU A 43 22.63 -2.34 9.66
C LEU A 43 23.54 -3.57 9.61
N ILE A 44 23.06 -4.68 9.02
CA ILE A 44 23.81 -5.94 8.91
C ILE A 44 24.98 -5.81 7.94
N ILE A 45 24.85 -5.12 6.81
CA ILE A 45 25.97 -4.98 5.85
C ILE A 45 26.89 -3.82 6.21
N GLY A 46 26.32 -2.79 6.83
CA GLY A 46 26.99 -1.53 7.12
C GLY A 46 28.15 -1.68 8.11
N PRO A 47 28.76 -0.55 8.50
CA PRO A 47 29.99 -0.52 9.29
C PRO A 47 29.84 -1.12 10.69
N PHE A 48 28.61 -1.23 11.20
CA PHE A 48 28.31 -1.83 12.52
C PHE A 48 27.95 -3.31 12.46
N GLY A 49 27.75 -3.88 11.26
CA GLY A 49 27.42 -5.29 11.06
C GLY A 49 28.62 -6.09 10.56
N LEU A 50 28.55 -6.55 9.32
CA LEU A 50 29.55 -7.37 8.65
C LEU A 50 30.71 -6.56 8.04
N GLN A 51 30.65 -5.22 8.08
CA GLN A 51 31.67 -4.34 7.51
C GLN A 51 32.03 -4.67 6.05
N LEU A 52 31.04 -5.12 5.27
CA LEU A 52 31.25 -5.41 3.84
C LEU A 52 31.36 -4.11 3.02
N ILE A 53 30.87 -2.99 3.56
CA ILE A 53 30.90 -1.68 2.91
C ILE A 53 31.39 -0.63 3.91
N ASN A 54 32.60 -0.12 3.68
CA ASN A 54 33.28 0.81 4.58
C ASN A 54 33.42 2.23 4.00
N ASN A 55 33.04 2.41 2.72
CA ASN A 55 33.12 3.68 2.02
C ASN A 55 31.73 4.34 1.96
N PRO A 56 31.41 5.30 2.86
CA PRO A 56 30.11 5.97 2.86
C PRO A 56 29.83 6.72 1.55
N HIS A 57 30.86 7.21 0.85
CA HIS A 57 30.72 7.93 -0.41
C HIS A 57 30.03 7.10 -1.50
N THR A 58 30.39 5.82 -1.63
CA THR A 58 29.80 4.91 -2.62
C THR A 58 28.33 4.59 -2.32
N ILE A 59 27.96 4.52 -1.03
CA ILE A 59 26.58 4.31 -0.62
C ILE A 59 25.72 5.51 -1.03
N ILE A 60 26.24 6.72 -0.84
CA ILE A 60 25.53 7.97 -1.15
C ILE A 60 25.27 8.09 -2.66
N GLU A 61 26.26 7.84 -3.52
CA GLU A 61 26.09 7.92 -4.98
C GLU A 61 25.00 6.96 -5.50
N VAL A 62 24.97 5.73 -4.97
CA VAL A 62 23.95 4.73 -5.33
C VAL A 62 22.59 5.13 -4.77
N ALA A 63 22.54 5.65 -3.54
CA ALA A 63 21.31 6.11 -2.92
C ALA A 63 20.71 7.33 -3.63
N GLU A 64 21.53 8.29 -4.05
CA GLU A 64 21.10 9.47 -4.81
C GLU A 64 20.45 9.06 -6.13
N LEU A 65 21.05 8.12 -6.86
CA LEU A 65 20.48 7.61 -8.11
C LEU A 65 19.16 6.87 -7.86
N GLY A 66 19.09 6.05 -6.80
CA GLY A 66 17.86 5.32 -6.44
C GLY A 66 16.72 6.26 -6.04
N VAL A 67 17.00 7.26 -5.20
CA VAL A 67 16.01 8.27 -4.78
C VAL A 67 15.58 9.12 -5.97
N ALA A 68 16.50 9.52 -6.85
CA ALA A 68 16.17 10.26 -8.07
C ALA A 68 15.24 9.46 -8.99
N MET A 69 15.52 8.17 -9.22
CA MET A 69 14.65 7.30 -10.00
C MET A 69 13.27 7.13 -9.36
N PHE A 70 13.22 6.97 -8.03
CA PHE A 70 11.97 6.81 -7.29
C PHE A 70 11.10 8.07 -7.38
N LEU A 71 11.66 9.25 -7.09
CA LEU A 71 10.96 10.52 -7.20
C LEU A 71 10.53 10.82 -8.64
N PHE A 72 11.32 10.41 -9.63
CA PHE A 72 10.98 10.55 -11.04
C PHE A 72 9.77 9.71 -11.44
N VAL A 73 9.74 8.43 -11.05
CA VAL A 73 8.60 7.55 -11.34
C VAL A 73 7.33 8.06 -10.66
N ILE A 74 7.41 8.47 -9.39
CA ILE A 74 6.28 9.10 -8.69
C ILE A 74 5.85 10.37 -9.43
N GLY A 75 6.79 11.23 -9.81
CA GLY A 75 6.50 12.46 -10.56
C GLY A 75 5.78 12.19 -11.88
N LEU A 76 6.22 11.19 -12.65
CA LEU A 76 5.56 10.79 -13.90
C LEU A 76 4.12 10.31 -13.67
N GLU A 77 3.90 9.47 -12.66
CA GLU A 77 2.56 8.99 -12.31
C GLU A 77 1.63 10.14 -11.92
N MET A 78 2.14 11.08 -11.11
CA MET A 78 1.40 12.25 -10.65
C MET A 78 1.02 13.18 -11.81
N VAL A 79 1.93 13.42 -12.75
CA VAL A 79 1.65 14.26 -13.94
C VAL A 79 0.60 13.60 -14.83
N VAL A 80 0.72 12.29 -15.10
CA VAL A 80 -0.25 11.57 -15.94
C VAL A 80 -1.63 11.62 -15.32
N CYS A 81 -1.76 11.33 -14.02
CA CYS A 81 -3.03 11.40 -13.31
C CYS A 81 -3.63 12.81 -13.31
N ALA A 82 -2.83 13.84 -13.02
CA ALA A 82 -3.30 15.22 -12.99
C ALA A 82 -3.82 15.68 -14.37
N VAL A 83 -3.11 15.34 -15.44
CA VAL A 83 -3.51 15.66 -16.82
C VAL A 83 -4.81 14.93 -17.19
N LEU A 84 -4.89 13.63 -16.94
CA LEU A 84 -6.09 12.84 -17.24
C LEU A 84 -7.32 13.35 -16.49
N LEU A 85 -7.21 13.64 -15.19
CA LEU A 85 -8.32 14.18 -14.40
C LEU A 85 -8.71 15.60 -14.83
N THR A 86 -7.74 16.42 -15.26
CA THR A 86 -8.03 17.74 -15.83
C THR A 86 -8.85 17.62 -17.11
N PHE A 87 -8.50 16.67 -18.00
CA PHE A 87 -9.29 16.39 -19.21
C PHE A 87 -10.69 15.88 -18.90
N VAL A 88 -10.84 15.01 -17.89
CA VAL A 88 -12.15 14.55 -17.43
C VAL A 88 -12.98 15.74 -16.92
N GLY A 89 -12.41 16.61 -16.09
CA GLY A 89 -13.10 17.81 -15.59
C GLY A 89 -13.55 18.75 -16.72
N MET A 90 -12.72 18.94 -17.74
CA MET A 90 -13.09 19.73 -18.93
C MET A 90 -14.21 19.08 -19.73
N ALA A 91 -14.26 17.75 -19.82
CA ALA A 91 -15.36 17.04 -20.49
C ALA A 91 -16.72 17.25 -19.79
N PHE A 92 -16.72 17.52 -18.47
CA PHE A 92 -17.90 17.93 -17.72
C PHE A 92 -18.27 19.42 -17.87
N GLY A 93 -17.54 20.17 -18.69
CA GLY A 93 -17.83 21.58 -18.99
C GLY A 93 -17.23 22.58 -18.00
N PHE A 94 -16.34 22.14 -17.09
CA PHE A 94 -15.65 23.05 -16.18
C PHE A 94 -14.51 23.81 -16.88
N PRO A 95 -14.24 25.06 -16.49
CA PRO A 95 -13.11 25.81 -17.01
C PRO A 95 -11.79 25.12 -16.62
N TRP A 96 -10.80 25.16 -17.52
CA TRP A 96 -9.54 24.40 -17.38
C TRP A 96 -8.79 24.70 -16.09
N GLN A 97 -8.90 25.93 -15.56
CA GLN A 97 -8.28 26.34 -14.30
C GLN A 97 -8.87 25.58 -13.12
N VAL A 98 -10.20 25.45 -13.06
CA VAL A 98 -10.89 24.75 -11.96
C VAL A 98 -10.61 23.26 -12.03
N SER A 99 -10.71 22.66 -13.23
CA SER A 99 -10.39 21.25 -13.45
C SER A 99 -8.96 20.91 -13.05
N PHE A 100 -7.99 21.76 -13.42
CA PHE A 100 -6.59 21.58 -13.06
C PHE A 100 -6.34 21.69 -11.55
N VAL A 101 -6.88 22.73 -10.90
CA VAL A 101 -6.70 22.92 -9.46
C VAL A 101 -7.31 21.77 -8.68
N CYS A 102 -8.54 21.34 -9.03
CA CYS A 102 -9.18 20.20 -8.40
C CYS A 102 -8.41 18.89 -8.63
N ALA A 103 -7.93 18.65 -9.86
CA ALA A 103 -7.13 17.46 -10.19
C ALA A 103 -5.80 17.45 -9.42
N ALA A 104 -5.06 18.57 -9.41
CA ALA A 104 -3.78 18.67 -8.70
C ALA A 104 -3.95 18.50 -7.19
N SER A 105 -4.96 19.14 -6.59
CA SER A 105 -5.27 18.96 -5.16
C SER A 105 -5.63 17.50 -4.86
N PHE A 106 -6.43 16.84 -5.70
CA PHE A 106 -6.83 15.45 -5.48
C PHE A 106 -5.62 14.48 -5.55
N VAL A 107 -4.78 14.63 -6.58
CA VAL A 107 -3.61 13.78 -6.83
C VAL A 107 -2.57 13.92 -5.71
N LEU A 108 -2.33 15.14 -5.22
CA LEU A 108 -1.41 15.39 -4.10
C LEU A 108 -1.90 14.82 -2.77
N THR A 109 -3.20 14.62 -2.60
CA THR A 109 -3.79 14.29 -1.29
C THR A 109 -4.08 12.80 -1.10
N SER A 110 -4.24 11.99 -2.17
CA SER A 110 -5.02 10.74 -2.03
C SER A 110 -4.34 9.39 -2.32
N THR A 111 -3.30 9.24 -3.16
CA THR A 111 -3.00 7.89 -3.70
C THR A 111 -1.71 7.24 -3.21
N ALA A 112 -0.62 7.99 -3.03
CA ALA A 112 0.67 7.41 -2.65
C ALA A 112 0.72 7.01 -1.17
N LEU A 113 0.31 7.92 -0.28
CA LEU A 113 0.46 7.72 1.16
C LEU A 113 -0.54 6.71 1.73
N VAL A 114 -1.80 6.71 1.28
CA VAL A 114 -2.84 5.82 1.83
C VAL A 114 -2.58 4.36 1.45
N MET A 115 -2.24 4.08 0.19
CA MET A 115 -1.93 2.70 -0.21
C MET A 115 -0.61 2.22 0.39
N GLN A 116 0.40 3.08 0.53
CA GLN A 116 1.62 2.73 1.27
C GLN A 116 1.33 2.47 2.75
N VAL A 117 0.55 3.31 3.43
CA VAL A 117 0.21 3.13 4.85
C VAL A 117 -0.66 1.88 5.07
N LEU A 118 -1.64 1.63 4.19
CA LEU A 118 -2.44 0.40 4.25
C LEU A 118 -1.60 -0.86 3.94
N SER A 119 -0.66 -0.77 3.00
CA SER A 119 0.30 -1.83 2.72
C SER A 119 1.32 -2.03 3.84
N GLU A 120 1.70 -0.98 4.56
CA GLU A 120 2.61 -1.02 5.72
C GLU A 120 1.91 -1.63 6.93
N ARG A 121 0.61 -1.36 7.11
CA ARG A 121 -0.22 -1.99 8.15
C ARG A 121 -0.54 -3.45 7.87
N GLY A 122 -0.36 -3.92 6.63
CA GLY A 122 -0.65 -5.31 6.24
C GLY A 122 -2.15 -5.65 6.15
N ASP A 123 -3.04 -4.67 6.36
CA ASP A 123 -4.50 -4.84 6.42
C ASP A 123 -5.13 -5.27 5.09
N ILE A 124 -4.40 -5.15 3.96
CA ILE A 124 -4.85 -5.65 2.65
C ILE A 124 -4.83 -7.18 2.54
N THR A 125 -4.26 -7.87 3.52
CA THR A 125 -3.99 -9.31 3.48
C THR A 125 -4.26 -10.03 4.80
N GLU A 126 -5.11 -9.50 5.70
CA GLU A 126 -5.49 -10.26 6.90
C GLU A 126 -6.36 -11.47 6.49
N PRO A 127 -5.84 -12.71 6.52
CA PRO A 127 -6.55 -13.88 5.99
C PRO A 127 -7.78 -14.24 6.82
N ARG A 128 -7.90 -13.68 8.03
CA ARG A 128 -9.00 -13.96 8.95
C ARG A 128 -10.35 -13.48 8.41
N GLY A 129 -10.41 -12.34 7.71
CA GLY A 129 -11.67 -11.81 7.17
C GLY A 129 -12.23 -12.63 6.00
N GLN A 130 -11.36 -12.98 5.04
CA GLN A 130 -11.72 -13.78 3.87
C GLN A 130 -12.03 -15.23 4.23
N HIS A 131 -11.31 -15.82 5.20
CA HIS A 131 -11.59 -17.17 5.66
C HIS A 131 -12.93 -17.25 6.40
N VAL A 132 -13.24 -16.27 7.26
CA VAL A 132 -14.55 -16.20 7.94
C VAL A 132 -15.68 -15.96 6.94
N SER A 133 -15.51 -15.08 5.95
CA SER A 133 -16.51 -14.88 4.88
C SER A 133 -16.72 -16.16 4.07
N ALA A 134 -15.64 -16.83 3.65
CA ALA A 134 -15.72 -18.06 2.87
C ALA A 134 -16.38 -19.20 3.64
N LEU A 135 -16.10 -19.32 4.95
CA LEU A 135 -16.74 -20.32 5.80
C LEU A 135 -18.24 -20.04 6.03
N ILE A 136 -18.66 -18.76 6.03
CA ILE A 136 -20.08 -18.36 6.06
C ILE A 136 -20.76 -18.70 4.73
N ASP A 137 -20.13 -18.37 3.59
CA ASP A 137 -20.68 -18.63 2.26
C ASP A 137 -20.76 -20.13 1.94
N GLN A 138 -19.80 -20.93 2.44
CA GLN A 138 -19.80 -22.39 2.34
C GLN A 138 -20.78 -23.06 3.32
N GLY A 139 -21.47 -22.28 4.18
CA GLY A 139 -22.42 -22.79 5.16
C GLY A 139 -21.80 -23.59 6.31
N VAL A 140 -20.47 -23.58 6.45
CA VAL A 140 -19.71 -24.22 7.54
C VAL A 140 -19.87 -23.41 8.83
N LEU A 141 -19.82 -22.09 8.74
CA LEU A 141 -20.18 -21.17 9.82
C LEU A 141 -21.66 -20.76 9.67
N GLN A 142 -22.54 -21.49 10.34
CA GLN A 142 -23.92 -21.10 10.55
C GLN A 142 -23.96 -19.96 11.57
N THR A 143 -24.14 -18.72 11.12
CA THR A 143 -24.37 -17.62 12.07
C THR A 143 -25.74 -17.83 12.71
N THR A 144 -25.77 -18.06 14.01
CA THR A 144 -26.97 -18.50 14.75
C THR A 144 -28.10 -17.46 14.81
N VAL A 145 -27.93 -16.29 14.18
CA VAL A 145 -28.94 -15.23 14.05
C VAL A 145 -28.78 -14.58 12.67
N GLY A 146 -29.60 -15.01 11.72
CA GLY A 146 -29.74 -14.36 10.41
C GLY A 146 -31.02 -13.53 10.41
N GLU A 147 -30.95 -12.26 10.79
CA GLU A 147 -32.12 -11.40 10.66
C GLU A 147 -32.27 -10.99 9.19
N HIS A 148 -33.28 -11.55 8.53
CA HIS A 148 -33.65 -11.20 7.16
C HIS A 148 -34.58 -9.98 7.18
N PHE A 149 -34.06 -8.82 6.77
CA PHE A 149 -34.82 -7.57 6.72
C PHE A 149 -35.62 -7.40 5.42
N GLY A 150 -35.54 -8.35 4.49
CA GLY A 150 -36.28 -8.35 3.22
C GLY A 150 -35.66 -7.41 2.18
N ALA A 151 -36.50 -6.81 1.31
CA ALA A 151 -36.06 -5.98 0.18
C ALA A 151 -35.14 -4.80 0.57
N ILE A 152 -34.23 -4.44 -0.33
CA ILE A 152 -33.30 -3.33 -0.24
C ILE A 152 -34.08 -2.02 -0.48
N ASN A 153 -34.80 -1.57 0.55
CA ASN A 153 -35.49 -0.29 0.55
C ASN A 153 -35.02 0.62 1.70
N ALA A 154 -35.31 1.91 1.59
CA ALA A 154 -34.84 2.92 2.55
C ALA A 154 -35.35 2.70 3.98
N ALA A 155 -36.48 2.00 4.17
CA ALA A 155 -37.02 1.70 5.49
C ALA A 155 -36.29 0.51 6.14
N ASN A 156 -35.97 -0.53 5.36
CA ASN A 156 -35.25 -1.71 5.80
C ASN A 156 -33.77 -1.38 6.07
N MET A 157 -33.15 -0.58 5.22
CA MET A 157 -31.77 -0.09 5.40
C MET A 157 -31.62 0.74 6.69
N ARG A 158 -32.58 1.61 6.99
CA ARG A 158 -32.58 2.39 8.25
C ARG A 158 -32.69 1.50 9.49
N ARG A 159 -33.52 0.45 9.44
CA ARG A 159 -33.67 -0.50 10.56
C ARG A 159 -32.43 -1.37 10.74
N ALA A 160 -31.85 -1.86 9.65
CA ALA A 160 -30.58 -2.60 9.67
C ALA A 160 -29.45 -1.74 10.26
N HIS A 161 -29.34 -0.48 9.83
CA HIS A 161 -28.33 0.45 10.33
C HIS A 161 -28.50 0.76 11.82
N ALA A 162 -29.73 1.05 12.27
CA ALA A 162 -30.02 1.30 13.69
C ALA A 162 -29.70 0.08 14.57
N LEU A 163 -29.93 -1.14 14.06
CA LEU A 163 -29.57 -2.37 14.77
C LEU A 163 -28.06 -2.51 14.95
N VAL A 164 -27.27 -2.20 13.91
CA VAL A 164 -25.80 -2.20 13.97
C VAL A 164 -25.31 -1.15 14.96
N GLU A 165 -25.84 0.07 14.90
CA GLU A 165 -25.46 1.17 15.78
C GLU A 165 -25.80 0.89 17.26
N SER A 166 -26.87 0.14 17.51
CA SER A 166 -27.27 -0.26 18.87
C SER A 166 -26.31 -1.27 19.55
N GLY A 167 -25.34 -1.82 18.81
CA GLY A 167 -24.41 -2.85 19.30
C GLY A 167 -25.06 -4.20 19.62
N LYS A 168 -26.36 -4.34 19.34
CA LYS A 168 -27.14 -5.58 19.55
C LYS A 168 -27.14 -6.50 18.33
N ALA A 169 -26.64 -6.02 17.18
CA ALA A 169 -26.48 -6.84 16.00
C ALA A 169 -25.58 -8.05 16.30
N ARG A 170 -26.18 -9.25 16.27
CA ARG A 170 -25.48 -10.52 16.37
C ARG A 170 -25.79 -11.32 15.12
N GLY A 171 -24.76 -11.70 14.35
CA GLY A 171 -24.89 -12.51 13.14
C GLY A 171 -25.04 -11.71 11.84
N LYS A 172 -25.52 -12.37 10.77
CA LYS A 172 -25.60 -11.81 9.41
C LYS A 172 -26.94 -11.09 9.22
N ILE A 173 -26.92 -9.79 8.95
CA ILE A 173 -28.11 -9.05 8.51
C ILE A 173 -28.22 -9.23 7.00
N VAL A 174 -29.32 -9.81 6.55
CA VAL A 174 -29.51 -10.14 5.12
C VAL A 174 -30.66 -9.29 4.56
N LEU A 175 -30.35 -8.51 3.52
CA LEU A 175 -31.30 -7.74 2.72
C LEU A 175 -31.25 -8.28 1.30
N GLU A 176 -32.39 -8.70 0.76
CA GLU A 176 -32.48 -9.38 -0.55
C GLU A 176 -33.69 -8.90 -1.32
N GLY A 177 -33.52 -8.70 -2.64
CA GLY A 177 -34.53 -8.13 -3.54
C GLY A 177 -34.38 -6.61 -3.64
N PHE A 178 -34.46 -6.07 -4.85
CA PHE A 178 -34.51 -4.61 -5.08
C PHE A 178 -35.96 -4.12 -5.04
#